data_AF-A0A167VL57-F1
#
_entry.id   AF-A0A167VL57-F1
#
_cell.length_a   1.000
_cell.length_b   1.000
_cell.length_c   1.000
_cell.angle_alpha   90.00
_cell.angle_beta   90.00
_cell.angle_gamma   90.00
#
_symmetry.space_group_name_H-M   'P 1'
#
loop_
_entity.id
_entity.type
_entity.pdbx_description
1 polymer ?
#
loop_
_entity_poly.entity_id
_entity_poly.type
_entity_poly.pdbx_seq_one_letter_code
_entity_poly.pdbx_strand_id
1 'polypeptide(L)'
;MFSVAMERQPLGSRRGQAQNRLDKSEGSAAQGRPNEKKRRPTGRPTDRTTKDPDIHSLLQQHFPAAKGTSSFGKRHNKTHTLCRRCGRRSLHIQKHTCASCGYPSAKVRGYNWGEKALRRKTTGTGRMRYLKTVDRKFKNGFQTGTPKGARGPQ
;
A
#
# COMPACT_ATOMS: atom_id res chain seq x y z
N MET A 1 -3.14 48.35 27.75
CA MET A 1 -2.68 49.08 26.54
C MET A 1 -1.15 49.08 26.52
N PHE A 2 -0.50 48.01 26.07
CA PHE A 2 0.88 48.07 25.59
C PHE A 2 1.08 46.94 24.57
N SER A 3 0.95 47.34 23.31
CA SER A 3 1.17 46.51 22.13
C SER A 3 2.66 46.29 21.94
N VAL A 4 3.08 45.02 21.82
CA VAL A 4 4.40 44.68 21.25
C VAL A 4 4.14 43.97 19.93
N ALA A 5 4.29 44.73 18.85
CA ALA A 5 4.31 44.23 17.49
C ALA A 5 5.59 43.41 17.28
N MET A 6 5.46 42.11 17.01
CA MET A 6 6.56 41.30 16.49
C MET A 6 6.38 41.11 14.98
N GLU A 7 7.18 41.87 14.26
CA GLU A 7 7.36 41.88 12.83
C GLU A 7 7.89 40.52 12.34
N ARG A 8 7.15 39.86 11.46
CA ARG A 8 7.56 38.61 10.79
C ARG A 8 8.35 38.94 9.53
N GLN A 9 9.66 38.74 9.56
CA GLN A 9 10.49 38.76 8.36
C GLN A 9 10.32 37.46 7.54
N PRO A 10 10.22 37.53 6.20
CA PRO A 10 10.07 36.36 5.32
C PRO A 10 11.42 35.71 5.00
N LEU A 11 11.51 34.39 5.18
CA LEU A 11 12.67 33.62 4.70
C LEU A 11 12.57 33.44 3.18
N GLY A 12 13.49 34.10 2.48
CA GLY A 12 13.57 34.16 1.04
C GLY A 12 13.92 32.84 0.36
N SER A 13 13.28 32.65 -0.79
CA SER A 13 13.80 32.17 -2.08
C SER A 13 15.31 31.86 -2.12
N ARG A 14 15.64 30.58 -2.38
CA ARG A 14 16.86 30.20 -3.11
C ARG A 14 16.52 29.29 -4.28
N ARG A 15 16.62 29.88 -5.46
CA ARG A 15 16.78 29.23 -6.77
C ARG A 15 18.18 28.58 -6.82
N GLY A 16 18.29 27.47 -7.56
CA GLY A 16 19.56 26.79 -7.90
C GLY A 16 19.30 25.29 -8.10
N GLN A 17 18.82 24.85 -9.26
CA GLN A 17 19.59 24.48 -10.47
C GLN A 17 20.57 23.31 -10.27
N ALA A 18 20.18 22.15 -10.78
CA ALA A 18 21.02 21.07 -11.32
C ALA A 18 20.08 20.24 -12.22
N GLN A 19 19.94 20.42 -13.53
CA GLN A 19 20.94 20.37 -14.60
C GLN A 19 21.90 19.18 -14.48
N ASN A 20 21.42 18.02 -14.90
CA ASN A 20 22.25 17.04 -15.61
C ASN A 20 21.55 16.74 -16.93
N ARG A 21 21.99 17.48 -17.96
CA ARG A 21 21.59 17.41 -19.36
C ARG A 21 22.89 17.46 -20.16
N LEU A 22 23.40 16.30 -20.54
CA LEU A 22 24.44 16.04 -21.55
C LEU A 22 24.22 14.57 -21.96
N ASP A 23 24.29 14.08 -23.18
CA ASP A 23 24.35 14.64 -24.52
C ASP A 23 24.09 13.42 -25.42
N LYS A 24 23.20 13.54 -26.41
CA LYS A 24 23.09 12.65 -27.58
C LYS A 24 22.14 13.27 -28.61
N SER A 25 22.55 14.43 -29.12
CA SER A 25 22.44 14.72 -30.56
C SER A 25 23.35 13.74 -31.32
N GLU A 26 23.24 13.44 -32.60
CA GLU A 26 22.27 13.61 -33.68
C GLU A 26 22.80 12.68 -34.80
N GLY A 27 21.93 12.23 -35.70
CA GLY A 27 22.29 11.36 -36.82
C GLY A 27 21.03 10.74 -37.40
N SER A 28 20.17 11.51 -38.07
CA SER A 28 20.25 11.93 -39.48
C SER A 28 19.80 10.83 -40.45
N ALA A 29 19.15 11.27 -41.53
CA ALA A 29 18.56 10.49 -42.63
C ALA A 29 17.13 9.95 -42.43
N ALA A 30 16.17 10.87 -42.29
CA ALA A 30 14.86 10.68 -42.91
C ALA A 30 15.01 10.85 -44.43
N GLN A 31 15.20 9.74 -45.15
CA GLN A 31 15.02 9.70 -46.61
C GLN A 31 13.71 8.96 -46.89
N GLY A 32 12.81 9.65 -47.59
CA GLY A 32 11.49 9.15 -47.96
C GLY A 32 11.59 7.87 -48.77
N ARG A 33 10.69 6.91 -48.48
CA ARG A 33 10.46 5.77 -49.36
C ARG A 33 9.41 6.17 -50.40
N PRO A 34 9.67 5.99 -51.70
CA PRO A 34 8.69 6.26 -52.74
C PRO A 34 7.49 5.31 -52.60
N ASN A 35 6.33 5.84 -52.97
CA ASN A 35 5.03 5.21 -52.96
C ASN A 35 5.01 4.04 -53.96
N GLU A 36 5.42 2.85 -53.51
CA GLU A 36 5.28 1.63 -54.30
C GLU A 36 3.84 1.13 -54.20
N LYS A 37 3.07 1.45 -55.24
CA LYS A 37 1.79 0.83 -55.56
C LYS A 37 1.94 -0.70 -55.47
N LYS A 38 1.54 -1.29 -54.34
CA LYS A 38 1.35 -2.74 -54.23
C LYS A 38 0.23 -3.13 -55.19
N ARG A 39 0.65 -3.63 -56.36
CA ARG A 39 -0.20 -4.38 -57.29
C ARG A 39 -0.90 -5.47 -56.48
N ARG A 40 -2.23 -5.50 -56.51
CA ARG A 40 -2.99 -6.64 -55.98
C ARG A 40 -2.58 -7.87 -56.78
N PRO A 41 -2.13 -8.97 -56.16
CA PRO A 41 -1.97 -10.23 -56.88
C PRO A 41 -3.38 -10.75 -57.21
N THR A 42 -3.78 -10.62 -58.47
CA THR A 42 -4.92 -11.35 -59.04
C THR A 42 -4.47 -12.77 -59.30
N GLY A 43 -4.41 -13.56 -58.23
CA GLY A 43 -4.16 -15.00 -58.29
C GLY A 43 -4.86 -15.63 -57.11
N ARG A 44 -5.91 -16.41 -57.38
CA ARG A 44 -6.55 -17.27 -56.38
C ARG A 44 -5.57 -18.41 -56.11
N PRO A 45 -4.94 -18.52 -54.92
CA PRO A 45 -4.12 -19.68 -54.63
C PRO A 45 -5.07 -20.84 -54.42
N THR A 46 -5.17 -21.72 -55.41
CA THR A 46 -5.85 -23.00 -55.28
C THR A 46 -5.06 -23.85 -54.31
N ASP A 47 -5.68 -24.13 -53.16
CA ASP A 47 -5.55 -25.30 -52.32
C ASP A 47 -4.43 -26.28 -52.69
N ARG A 48 -3.37 -26.31 -51.86
CA ARG A 48 -2.50 -27.46 -51.51
C ARG A 48 -1.21 -26.95 -50.84
N THR A 49 -1.26 -26.77 -49.52
CA THR A 49 -0.21 -27.14 -48.54
C THR A 49 -0.62 -26.65 -47.14
N THR A 50 -1.75 -27.12 -46.64
CA THR A 50 -2.01 -27.12 -45.19
C THR A 50 -1.24 -28.31 -44.59
N LYS A 51 0.08 -28.17 -44.34
CA LYS A 51 0.92 -29.07 -43.52
C LYS A 51 2.43 -28.68 -43.54
N ASP A 52 2.76 -27.42 -43.27
CA ASP A 52 4.14 -27.07 -42.88
C ASP A 52 4.22 -27.04 -41.34
N PRO A 53 4.84 -28.04 -40.67
CA PRO A 53 4.87 -28.12 -39.21
C PRO A 53 5.81 -27.10 -38.52
N ASP A 54 6.58 -26.31 -39.27
CA ASP A 54 7.62 -25.44 -38.71
C ASP A 54 7.22 -23.97 -38.47
N ILE A 55 6.00 -23.55 -38.85
CA ILE A 55 5.50 -22.20 -38.52
C ILE A 55 4.63 -22.23 -37.24
N HIS A 56 3.98 -23.35 -36.92
CA HIS A 56 3.14 -23.47 -35.72
C HIS A 56 3.96 -23.75 -34.43
N SER A 57 5.27 -23.98 -34.55
CA SER A 57 6.20 -24.21 -33.43
C SER A 57 6.95 -22.95 -32.99
N LEU A 58 7.06 -21.90 -33.83
CA LEU A 58 7.82 -20.67 -33.56
C LEU A 58 6.95 -19.44 -33.25
N LEU A 59 5.63 -19.55 -33.36
CA LEU A 59 4.65 -18.62 -32.80
C LEU A 59 3.89 -19.24 -31.61
N GLN A 60 4.50 -20.20 -30.91
CA GLN A 60 4.17 -20.48 -29.51
C GLN A 60 5.01 -19.55 -28.60
N GLN A 61 5.07 -18.27 -28.98
CA GLN A 61 5.78 -17.22 -28.27
C GLN A 61 5.00 -16.94 -26.98
N HIS A 62 5.68 -17.14 -25.85
CA HIS A 62 5.27 -16.80 -24.49
C HIS A 62 4.23 -15.67 -24.43
N PHE A 63 2.95 -16.02 -24.30
CA PHE A 63 1.98 -15.07 -23.79
C PHE A 63 2.43 -14.71 -22.36
N PRO A 64 2.87 -13.46 -22.08
CA PRO A 64 3.17 -13.06 -20.71
C PRO A 64 1.90 -13.29 -19.92
N ALA A 65 1.99 -14.07 -18.82
CA ALA A 65 0.84 -14.48 -18.01
C ALA A 65 -0.20 -13.36 -17.95
N ALA A 66 -1.31 -13.55 -18.68
CA ALA A 66 -2.23 -12.46 -18.95
C ALA A 66 -2.72 -11.87 -17.63
N LYS A 67 -2.67 -10.54 -17.51
CA LYS A 67 -3.20 -9.84 -16.32
C LYS A 67 -4.67 -10.22 -16.15
N GLY A 68 -5.12 -10.39 -14.91
CA GLY A 68 -6.52 -10.76 -14.63
C GLY A 68 -6.69 -12.26 -14.35
N THR A 69 -7.77 -12.86 -14.86
CA THR A 69 -8.27 -14.20 -14.48
C THR A 69 -7.21 -15.29 -14.48
N SER A 70 -6.43 -15.41 -15.56
CA SER A 70 -5.39 -16.43 -15.70
C SER A 70 -4.28 -16.33 -14.63
N SER A 71 -4.00 -15.13 -14.11
CA SER A 71 -3.01 -14.90 -13.06
C SER A 71 -3.51 -15.22 -11.64
N PHE A 72 -4.82 -15.19 -11.40
CA PHE A 72 -5.39 -15.38 -10.05
C PHE A 72 -5.25 -16.83 -9.55
N GLY A 73 -5.32 -17.82 -10.45
CA GLY A 73 -5.15 -19.23 -10.11
C GLY A 73 -3.80 -19.57 -9.46
N LYS A 74 -2.76 -18.76 -9.73
CA LYS A 74 -1.41 -18.94 -9.19
C LYS A 74 -1.19 -18.30 -7.81
N ARG A 75 -2.21 -17.66 -7.19
CA ARG A 75 -2.07 -16.91 -5.92
C ARG A 75 -2.23 -17.76 -4.65
N HIS A 76 -1.51 -18.88 -4.56
CA HIS A 76 -1.53 -19.77 -3.40
C HIS A 76 -0.65 -19.27 -2.24
N ASN A 77 0.47 -18.59 -2.54
CA ASN A 77 1.36 -18.04 -1.52
C ASN A 77 0.71 -16.88 -0.75
N LYS A 78 0.83 -16.89 0.57
CA LYS A 78 0.27 -15.85 1.44
C LYS A 78 1.39 -14.96 1.96
N THR A 79 1.25 -13.65 1.75
CA THR A 79 2.19 -12.65 2.29
C THR A 79 1.84 -12.23 3.71
N HIS A 80 0.55 -12.30 4.09
CA HIS A 80 0.03 -11.84 5.36
C HIS A 80 -0.64 -12.94 6.20
N THR A 81 -0.30 -12.98 7.49
CA THR A 81 -0.88 -13.85 8.52
C THR A 81 -1.46 -13.03 9.68
N LEU A 82 -2.11 -13.71 10.63
CA LEU A 82 -2.69 -13.09 11.82
C LEU A 82 -1.59 -12.50 12.71
N CYS A 83 -1.76 -11.24 13.11
CA CYS A 83 -0.85 -10.59 14.05
C CYS A 83 -1.30 -10.82 15.50
N ARG A 84 -0.38 -11.27 16.37
CA ARG A 84 -0.67 -11.53 17.79
C ARG A 84 -1.15 -10.31 18.58
N ARG A 85 -0.70 -9.09 18.23
CA ARG A 85 -1.09 -7.86 18.95
C ARG A 85 -2.49 -7.37 18.57
N CYS A 86 -2.80 -7.30 17.27
CA CYS A 86 -4.04 -6.66 16.79
C CYS A 86 -5.10 -7.63 16.27
N GLY A 87 -4.81 -8.93 16.17
CA GLY A 87 -5.74 -9.95 15.68
C GLY A 87 -6.08 -9.84 14.19
N ARG A 88 -5.51 -8.89 13.46
CA ARG A 88 -5.75 -8.69 12.02
C ARG A 88 -4.77 -9.50 11.18
N ARG A 89 -5.21 -9.96 10.00
CA ARG A 89 -4.35 -10.57 8.97
C ARG A 89 -3.51 -9.48 8.29
N SER A 90 -2.46 -9.03 8.98
CA SER A 90 -1.62 -7.93 8.53
C SER A 90 -0.14 -8.12 8.86
N LEU A 91 0.23 -9.24 9.49
CA LEU A 91 1.63 -9.58 9.75
C LEU A 91 2.26 -10.06 8.45
N HIS A 92 3.24 -9.33 7.93
CA HIS A 92 3.99 -9.75 6.76
C HIS A 92 4.97 -10.85 7.14
N ILE A 93 4.92 -12.01 6.48
CA ILE A 93 5.73 -13.18 6.85
C ILE A 93 7.22 -12.89 6.64
N GLN A 94 7.62 -12.52 5.42
CA GLN A 94 9.04 -12.30 5.10
C GLN A 94 9.67 -11.10 5.82
N LYS A 95 8.93 -9.99 5.92
CA LYS A 95 9.42 -8.75 6.55
C LYS A 95 9.20 -8.73 8.07
N HIS A 96 8.60 -9.77 8.62
CA HIS A 96 8.26 -9.91 10.05
C HIS A 96 7.63 -8.66 10.68
N THR A 97 6.83 -7.91 9.92
CA THR A 97 6.29 -6.60 10.35
C THR A 97 4.80 -6.49 10.08
N CYS A 98 4.04 -5.98 11.05
CA CYS A 98 2.60 -5.82 10.93
C CYS A 98 2.22 -4.46 10.34
N ALA A 99 1.55 -4.49 9.18
CA ALA A 99 1.07 -3.27 8.52
C ALA A 99 0.00 -2.53 9.32
N SER A 100 -0.71 -3.18 10.25
CA SER A 100 -1.79 -2.51 11.00
C SER A 100 -1.31 -1.84 12.29
N CYS A 101 -0.51 -2.53 13.09
CA CYS A 101 -0.10 -2.09 14.43
C CYS A 101 1.40 -1.87 14.60
N GLY A 102 2.23 -2.24 13.62
CA GLY A 102 3.69 -2.06 13.66
C GLY A 102 4.49 -3.16 14.36
N TYR A 103 3.84 -4.19 14.92
CA TYR A 103 4.54 -5.33 15.56
C TYR A 103 5.70 -5.84 14.67
N PRO A 104 6.95 -5.96 15.17
CA PRO A 104 7.36 -6.02 16.58
C PRO A 104 7.57 -4.69 17.31
N SER A 105 7.40 -3.52 16.67
CA SER A 105 7.65 -2.22 17.32
C SER A 105 6.93 -2.07 18.66
N ALA A 106 7.57 -1.48 19.67
CA ALA A 106 6.95 -1.30 20.98
C ALA A 106 5.69 -0.41 20.89
N LYS A 107 5.80 0.72 20.18
CA LYS A 107 4.69 1.64 19.96
C LYS A 107 3.73 1.11 18.89
N VAL A 108 2.43 1.37 19.09
CA VAL A 108 1.40 1.06 18.08
C VAL A 108 1.49 2.06 16.95
N ARG A 109 1.55 1.56 15.71
CA ARG A 109 1.56 2.40 14.51
C ARG A 109 0.25 3.18 14.34
N GLY A 110 0.37 4.50 14.28
CA GLY A 110 -0.69 5.46 13.96
C GLY A 110 -0.17 6.57 13.07
N TYR A 111 -1.02 7.09 12.19
CA TYR A 111 -0.71 8.23 11.34
C TYR A 111 -1.83 9.26 11.41
N ASN A 112 -1.45 10.53 11.49
CA ASN A 112 -2.41 11.63 11.63
C ASN A 112 -3.16 11.95 10.34
N TRP A 113 -2.62 11.56 9.19
CA TRP A 113 -3.33 11.69 7.91
C TRP A 113 -4.52 10.73 7.76
N GLY A 114 -4.68 9.75 8.68
CA GLY A 114 -5.76 8.77 8.65
C GLY A 114 -6.66 8.82 9.88
N GLU A 115 -7.48 9.86 10.02
CA GLU A 115 -8.34 10.08 11.19
C GLU A 115 -9.25 8.89 11.52
N LYS A 116 -9.91 8.31 10.51
CA LYS A 116 -10.75 7.10 10.67
C LYS A 116 -9.95 5.90 11.18
N ALA A 117 -8.67 5.79 10.80
CA ALA A 117 -7.80 4.73 11.25
C ALA A 117 -7.38 4.90 12.72
N LEU A 118 -7.19 6.15 13.17
CA LEU A 118 -6.97 6.48 14.58
C LEU A 118 -8.21 6.15 15.42
N ARG A 119 -9.39 6.59 14.98
CA ARG A 119 -10.67 6.33 15.69
C ARG A 119 -10.98 4.85 15.89
N ARG A 120 -10.53 3.97 14.99
CA ARG A 120 -10.72 2.51 15.13
C ARG A 120 -9.81 1.84 16.17
N LYS A 121 -8.78 2.53 16.66
CA LYS A 121 -7.76 2.00 17.57
C LYS A 121 -7.62 2.77 18.88
N THR A 122 -8.29 3.91 19.00
CA THR A 122 -8.26 4.77 20.19
C THR A 122 -8.83 4.05 21.43
N THR A 123 -8.47 4.57 22.60
CA THR A 123 -9.03 4.18 23.90
C THR A 123 -10.56 4.28 23.86
N GLY A 124 -11.27 3.32 24.46
CA GLY A 124 -12.73 3.26 24.40
C GLY A 124 -13.31 2.27 23.40
N THR A 125 -12.54 1.82 22.41
CA THR A 125 -13.03 0.88 21.38
C THR A 125 -13.19 -0.57 21.83
N GLY A 126 -12.60 -0.93 22.99
CA GLY A 126 -12.61 -2.30 23.53
C GLY A 126 -13.24 -2.41 24.92
N ARG A 127 -13.05 -3.56 25.58
CA ARG A 127 -13.71 -3.90 26.86
C ARG A 127 -13.36 -3.01 28.06
N MET A 128 -12.38 -2.10 27.95
CA MET A 128 -11.94 -1.17 29.00
C MET A 128 -11.95 -1.74 30.44
N ARG A 129 -11.38 -2.94 30.65
CA ARG A 129 -11.46 -3.69 31.92
C ARG A 129 -11.14 -2.84 33.16
N TYR A 130 -10.10 -2.01 33.07
CA TYR A 130 -9.69 -1.13 34.16
C TYR A 130 -10.45 0.20 34.11
N LEU A 131 -10.27 0.96 33.01
CA LEU A 131 -10.76 2.33 32.87
C LEU A 131 -12.27 2.48 33.10
N LYS A 132 -13.09 1.49 32.73
CA LYS A 132 -14.54 1.51 32.94
C LYS A 132 -14.93 1.70 34.41
N THR A 133 -14.10 1.22 35.34
CA THR A 133 -14.40 1.29 36.78
C THR A 133 -13.76 2.49 37.48
N VAL A 134 -12.87 3.22 36.79
CA VAL A 134 -12.06 4.28 37.39
C VAL A 134 -12.92 5.45 37.84
N ASP A 135 -13.89 5.89 37.05
CA ASP A 135 -14.76 7.02 37.42
C ASP A 135 -15.57 6.74 38.69
N ARG A 136 -16.05 5.49 38.86
CA ARG A 136 -16.73 5.05 40.08
C ARG A 136 -15.76 4.99 41.26
N LYS A 137 -14.55 4.46 41.06
CA LYS A 137 -13.52 4.42 42.11
C LYS A 137 -13.10 5.82 42.56
N PHE A 138 -13.02 6.77 41.63
CA PHE A 138 -12.70 8.17 41.90
C PHE A 138 -13.75 8.82 42.80
N LYS A 139 -15.04 8.65 42.49
CA LYS A 139 -16.16 9.13 43.35
C LYS A 139 -16.15 8.50 44.74
N ASN A 140 -15.66 7.27 44.84
CA ASN A 140 -15.55 6.53 46.11
C ASN A 140 -14.21 6.76 46.84
N GLY A 141 -13.36 7.68 46.37
CA GLY A 141 -12.09 8.02 47.04
C GLY A 141 -11.03 6.92 47.01
N PHE A 142 -11.05 6.05 45.98
CA PHE A 142 -10.10 4.94 45.82
C PHE A 142 -9.98 4.03 47.06
N GLN A 143 -11.08 3.84 47.80
CA GLN A 143 -11.12 2.93 48.95
C GLN A 143 -10.62 1.53 48.57
N THR A 144 -9.76 0.99 49.44
CA THR A 144 -9.23 -0.37 49.33
C THR A 144 -9.72 -1.20 50.52
N GLY A 145 -9.91 -2.51 50.34
CA GLY A 145 -10.45 -3.40 51.38
C GLY A 145 -11.98 -3.47 51.44
N THR A 146 -12.48 -4.07 52.52
CA THR A 146 -13.91 -4.29 52.76
C THR A 146 -14.60 -2.95 53.09
N PRO A 147 -15.79 -2.66 52.51
CA PRO A 147 -16.49 -1.42 52.82
C PRO A 147 -16.85 -1.35 54.32
N LYS A 148 -16.82 -0.14 54.88
CA LYS A 148 -17.18 0.08 56.28
C LYS A 148 -18.62 -0.42 56.51
N GLY A 149 -18.79 -1.40 57.41
CA GLY A 149 -20.08 -2.00 57.72
C GLY A 149 -20.50 -3.20 56.85
N ALA A 150 -19.61 -3.78 56.05
CA ALA A 150 -19.91 -5.02 55.35
C ALA A 150 -20.18 -6.14 56.38
N ARG A 151 -21.33 -6.81 56.27
CA ARG A 151 -21.55 -8.08 56.96
C ARG A 151 -20.62 -9.11 56.33
N GLY A 152 -19.66 -9.61 57.11
CA GLY A 152 -18.78 -10.69 56.67
C GLY A 152 -19.58 -11.96 56.29
N PRO A 153 -18.96 -12.94 55.63
CA PRO A 153 -19.59 -14.24 55.47
C PRO A 153 -19.84 -14.84 56.87
N GLN A 154 -21.10 -15.18 57.15
CA GLN A 154 -21.47 -16.02 58.31
C GLN A 154 -20.96 -17.44 58.09
#